data_AF-A0A9D2QH39-F1
#
_entry.id   AF-A0A9D2QH39-F1
#
_cell.length_a   1.000
_cell.length_b   1.000
_cell.length_c   1.000
_cell.angle_alpha   90.00
_cell.angle_beta   90.00
_cell.angle_gamma   90.00
#
_symmetry.space_group_name_H-M   'P 1'
#
loop_
_entity.id
_entity.type
_entity.pdbx_description
1 polymer ?
#
loop_
_entity_poly.entity_id
_entity_poly.type
_entity_poly.pdbx_seq_one_letter_code
_entity_poly.pdbx_strand_id
1 'polypeptide(L)'
;MVHKGFSYEFSPREAAYLLFGKKICPRCGSRLEKRKDFEMRLGAELNSKVDPIFVPDAKIRQYRYYFYCRKCNREFSLNELAERKKRF
;
A
#
# COMPACT_ATOMS: atom_id res chain seq x y z
N MET A 1 0.97 -28.60 0.87
CA MET A 1 0.86 -27.47 -0.08
C MET A 1 1.39 -26.23 0.61
N VAL A 2 2.39 -25.53 0.04
CA VAL A 2 2.83 -24.25 0.61
C VAL A 2 1.79 -23.20 0.23
N HIS A 3 0.89 -22.86 1.14
CA HIS A 3 -0.08 -21.78 0.95
C HIS A 3 0.69 -20.46 0.77
N LYS A 4 0.81 -20.00 -0.48
CA LYS A 4 1.38 -18.69 -0.83
C LYS A 4 0.23 -17.68 -0.84
N GLY A 5 -0.15 -17.20 0.33
CA GLY A 5 -1.15 -16.13 0.48
C GLY A 5 -0.60 -14.77 0.08
N PHE A 6 -1.49 -13.80 -0.17
CA PHE A 6 -1.13 -12.40 -0.24
C PHE A 6 -2.09 -11.56 0.59
N SER A 7 -1.57 -10.50 1.19
CA SER A 7 -2.33 -9.54 1.98
C SER A 7 -2.08 -8.13 1.46
N TYR A 8 -3.11 -7.30 1.57
CA TYR A 8 -3.08 -5.88 1.31
C TYR A 8 -3.71 -5.18 2.51
N GLU A 9 -3.07 -4.11 2.98
CA GLU A 9 -3.57 -3.31 4.08
C GLU A 9 -3.70 -1.88 3.62
N PHE A 10 -4.94 -1.40 3.49
CA PHE A 10 -5.26 -0.04 3.09
C PHE A 10 -6.47 0.46 3.86
N SER A 11 -6.47 1.75 4.22
CA SER A 11 -7.69 2.45 4.60
C SER A 11 -8.59 2.67 3.37
N PRO A 12 -9.90 2.95 3.56
CA PRO A 12 -10.78 3.31 2.44
C PRO A 12 -10.28 4.49 1.61
N ARG A 13 -9.60 5.46 2.23
CA ARG A 13 -9.03 6.63 1.54
C ARG A 13 -7.82 6.26 0.69
N GLU A 14 -6.96 5.40 1.21
CA GLU A 14 -5.81 4.87 0.48
C GLU A 14 -6.25 4.04 -0.72
N ALA A 15 -7.28 3.19 -0.56
CA ALA A 15 -7.90 2.46 -1.65
C ALA A 15 -8.49 3.39 -2.71
N ALA A 16 -9.25 4.42 -2.29
CA ALA A 16 -9.79 5.43 -3.20
C ALA A 16 -8.68 6.19 -3.95
N TYR A 17 -7.59 6.55 -3.26
CA TYR A 17 -6.45 7.19 -3.90
C TYR A 17 -5.79 6.26 -4.92
N LEU A 18 -5.60 4.97 -4.60
CA LEU A 18 -5.02 3.99 -5.53
C LEU A 18 -5.81 3.89 -6.83
N LEU A 19 -7.14 3.79 -6.73
CA LEU A 19 -8.05 3.59 -7.86
C LEU A 19 -8.31 4.88 -8.65
N PHE A 20 -8.56 5.99 -7.98
CA PHE A 20 -9.08 7.22 -8.60
C PHE A 20 -8.19 8.46 -8.41
N GLY A 21 -7.22 8.40 -7.49
CA GLY A 21 -6.33 9.53 -7.19
C GLY A 21 -5.34 9.82 -8.33
N LYS A 22 -5.18 11.09 -8.70
CA LYS A 22 -4.13 11.53 -9.63
C LYS A 22 -2.76 11.31 -9.01
N LYS A 23 -1.90 10.56 -9.69
CA LYS A 23 -0.53 10.24 -9.23
C LYS A 23 0.43 11.38 -9.58
N ILE A 24 0.20 12.53 -8.96
CA ILE A 24 0.92 13.78 -9.20
C ILE A 24 1.74 14.14 -7.96
N CYS A 25 2.98 14.56 -8.16
CA CYS A 25 3.91 14.90 -7.11
C CYS A 25 3.41 16.12 -6.34
N PRO A 26 3.23 15.98 -5.02
CA PRO A 26 2.94 17.05 -4.07
C PRO A 26 3.69 18.36 -4.20
N ARG A 27 4.95 18.29 -4.66
CA ARG A 27 5.94 19.36 -4.56
C ARG A 27 6.19 20.06 -5.88
N CYS A 28 6.32 19.28 -6.96
CA CYS A 28 6.70 19.80 -8.28
C CYS A 28 5.65 19.56 -9.37
N GLY A 29 4.51 18.91 -9.05
CA GLY A 29 3.45 18.66 -10.03
C GLY A 29 3.79 17.60 -11.10
N SER A 30 4.97 16.98 -11.07
CA SER A 30 5.33 15.92 -12.02
C SER A 30 4.61 14.60 -11.72
N ARG A 31 4.54 13.69 -12.69
CA ARG A 31 3.91 12.37 -12.48
C ARG A 31 4.74 11.52 -11.53
N LEU A 32 4.06 10.88 -10.58
CA LEU A 32 4.64 9.89 -9.67
C LEU A 32 4.67 8.51 -10.33
N GLU A 33 5.74 7.78 -10.07
CA GLU A 33 5.91 6.38 -10.44
C GLU A 33 5.37 5.50 -9.30
N LYS A 34 4.36 4.68 -9.59
CA LYS A 34 3.82 3.72 -8.63
C LYS A 34 4.77 2.54 -8.52
N ARG A 35 5.22 2.24 -7.31
CA ARG A 35 6.03 1.07 -6.97
C ARG A 35 5.26 0.16 -6.04
N LYS A 36 5.49 -1.15 -6.20
CA LYS A 36 4.88 -2.21 -5.41
C LYS A 36 6.00 -3.01 -4.80
N ASP A 37 6.00 -3.11 -3.49
CA ASP A 37 6.93 -3.92 -2.73
C ASP A 37 6.17 -4.95 -1.89
N PHE A 38 6.87 -5.95 -1.36
CA PHE A 38 6.30 -6.91 -0.44
C PHE A 38 7.27 -7.30 0.65
N GLU A 39 6.71 -7.55 1.83
CA GLU A 39 7.41 -8.25 2.90
C GLU A 39 6.77 -9.63 3.12
N MET A 40 7.60 -10.60 3.48
CA MET A 40 7.13 -11.94 3.83
C MET A 40 6.71 -11.93 5.30
N ARG A 41 5.44 -12.26 5.56
CA ARG A 41 4.86 -12.36 6.91
C ARG A 41 4.34 -13.77 7.15
N LEU A 42 4.35 -14.20 8.41
CA LEU A 42 3.69 -15.43 8.81
C LEU A 42 2.18 -15.19 8.87
N GLY A 43 1.38 -16.14 8.40
CA GLY A 43 -0.08 -16.04 8.39
C GLY A 43 -0.67 -15.74 9.77
N ALA A 44 -0.03 -16.24 10.83
CA ALA A 44 -0.40 -15.96 12.22
C ALA A 44 -0.32 -14.47 12.62
N GLU A 45 0.53 -13.67 11.95
CA GLU A 45 0.69 -12.23 12.23
C GLU A 45 -0.39 -11.36 11.55
N LEU A 46 -1.15 -11.93 10.60
CA LEU A 46 -2.11 -11.20 9.77
C LEU A 46 -3.57 -11.47 10.16
N ASN A 47 -3.81 -12.05 11.34
CA ASN A 47 -5.14 -12.37 11.84
C ASN A 47 -6.02 -11.10 11.92
N SER A 48 -7.16 -11.12 11.23
CA SER A 48 -8.20 -10.11 11.37
C SER A 48 -8.76 -10.11 12.80
N LYS A 49 -9.01 -8.93 13.36
CA LYS A 49 -9.68 -8.78 14.68
C LYS A 49 -11.16 -9.22 14.65
N VAL A 50 -11.75 -9.38 13.46
CA VAL A 50 -13.19 -9.63 13.28
C VAL A 50 -13.49 -11.12 13.14
N ASP A 51 -12.61 -11.88 12.51
CA ASP A 51 -12.67 -13.35 12.42
C ASP A 51 -11.24 -13.88 12.24
N PRO A 52 -10.68 -14.64 13.19
CA PRO A 52 -9.35 -15.20 13.05
C PRO A 52 -9.39 -16.36 12.03
N ILE A 53 -9.13 -16.04 10.76
CA ILE A 53 -8.82 -17.06 9.75
C ILE A 53 -7.42 -17.58 10.07
N PHE A 54 -7.35 -18.55 10.96
CA PHE A 54 -6.10 -19.19 11.36
C PHE A 54 -5.56 -20.00 10.18
N VAL A 55 -4.54 -19.47 9.48
CA VAL A 55 -3.81 -20.22 8.46
C VAL A 55 -2.43 -20.58 9.03
N PRO A 56 -2.33 -21.66 9.83
CA PRO A 56 -1.04 -22.08 10.37
C PRO A 56 -0.07 -22.41 9.21
N ASP A 57 1.19 -22.01 9.38
CA ASP A 57 2.31 -22.24 8.45
C ASP A 57 2.25 -21.58 7.06
N ALA A 58 1.29 -20.68 6.81
CA ALA A 58 1.27 -19.93 5.55
C ALA A 58 2.31 -18.80 5.54
N LYS A 59 3.13 -18.77 4.48
CA LYS A 59 3.98 -17.62 4.15
C LYS A 59 3.20 -16.65 3.27
N ILE A 60 2.85 -15.49 3.81
CA ILE A 60 2.01 -14.50 3.13
C ILE A 60 2.86 -13.33 2.66
N ARG A 61 2.66 -12.90 1.40
CA ARG A 61 3.24 -11.65 0.89
C ARG A 61 2.35 -10.49 1.30
N GLN A 62 2.80 -9.65 2.22
CA GLN A 62 2.13 -8.39 2.54
C GLN A 62 2.63 -7.32 1.56
N TYR A 63 1.75 -6.88 0.65
CA TYR A 63 2.10 -5.92 -0.37
C TYR A 63 1.92 -4.48 0.11
N ARG A 64 2.88 -3.62 -0.21
CA ARG A 64 2.83 -2.18 0.04
C ARG A 64 3.02 -1.40 -1.26
N TYR A 65 2.38 -0.23 -1.34
CA TYR A 65 2.55 0.69 -2.46
C TYR A 65 3.25 1.96 -2.02
N TYR A 66 4.22 2.37 -2.80
CA TYR A 66 4.95 3.63 -2.64
C TYR A 66 4.96 4.39 -3.97
N PHE A 67 5.16 5.70 -3.89
CA PHE A 67 5.12 6.57 -5.05
C PHE A 67 6.37 7.40 -5.12
N TYR A 68 7.12 7.25 -6.20
CA TYR A 68 8.41 7.90 -6.36
C TYR A 68 8.33 9.06 -7.35
N CYS A 69 8.86 10.21 -6.96
CA CYS A 69 9.03 11.36 -7.83
C CYS A 69 10.48 11.43 -8.32
N ARG A 70 10.71 11.19 -9.61
CA ARG A 70 12.05 11.29 -10.22
C ARG A 70 12.62 12.71 -10.16
N LYS A 71 11.79 13.74 -10.34
CA LYS A 71 12.25 15.14 -10.31
C LYS A 71 12.67 15.60 -8.92
N CYS A 72 11.94 15.17 -7.88
CA CYS A 72 12.26 15.53 -6.50
C CYS A 72 13.21 14.54 -5.82
N ASN A 73 13.55 13.43 -6.49
CA ASN A 73 14.30 12.31 -5.92
C ASN A 73 13.73 11.88 -4.54
N ARG A 74 12.39 11.76 -4.47
CA ARG A 74 11.68 11.54 -3.19
C ARG A 74 10.56 10.54 -3.33
N GLU A 75 10.43 9.69 -2.32
CA GLU A 75 9.34 8.75 -2.16
C GLU A 75 8.23 9.33 -1.26
N PHE A 76 7.00 8.95 -1.57
CA PHE A 76 5.79 9.29 -0.85
C PHE A 76 5.05 8.00 -0.52
N SER A 77 4.58 7.86 0.72
CA SER A 77 3.73 6.75 1.10
C SER A 77 2.32 6.92 0.51
N LEU A 78 1.60 5.82 0.36
CA LEU A 78 0.19 5.88 -0.04
C LEU A 78 -0.64 6.70 0.95
N ASN A 79 -0.38 6.56 2.24
CA ASN A 79 -1.03 7.33 3.30
C ASN A 79 -0.83 8.84 3.13
N GLU A 80 0.41 9.28 2.93
CA GLU A 80 0.76 10.70 2.75
C GLU A 80 0.00 11.32 1.57
N LEU A 81 -0.18 10.56 0.49
CA LEU A 81 -0.88 11.03 -0.70
C LEU A 81 -2.40 10.98 -0.55
N ALA A 82 -2.93 10.01 0.22
CA ALA A 82 -4.36 9.85 0.46
C ALA A 82 -4.92 10.87 1.48
N GLU A 83 -4.13 11.22 2.50
CA GLU A 83 -4.53 12.17 3.55
C GLU A 83 -4.37 13.65 3.15
N ARG A 84 -3.79 13.92 1.97
CA ARG A 84 -3.73 15.28 1.44
C ARG A 84 -5.14 15.80 1.16
N LYS A 85 -5.61 16.71 2.04
CA LYS A 85 -6.79 17.56 1.75
C LYS A 85 -6.57 18.21 0.39
N LYS A 86 -7.48 17.95 -0.56
CA LYS A 86 -7.53 18.71 -1.82
C LYS A 86 -7.67 20.19 -1.45
N ARG A 87 -6.60 20.96 -1.55
CA ARG A 87 -6.72 22.42 -1.67
C ARG A 87 -7.32 22.64 -3.05
N PHE A 88 -8.64 22.78 -3.08
CA PHE A 88 -9.37 23.33 -4.21
C PHE A 88 -9.14 24.84 -4.23
#